data_AF-A0A7R9PZI2-F1
#
_entry.id   AF-A0A7R9PZI2-F1
#
_cell.length_a   1.000
_cell.length_b   1.000
_cell.length_c   1.000
_cell.angle_alpha   90.00
_cell.angle_beta   90.00
_cell.angle_gamma   90.00
#
_symmetry.space_group_name_H-M   'P 1'
#
loop_
_entity.id
_entity.type
_entity.pdbx_description
1 polymer ?
#
loop_
_entity_poly.entity_id
_entity_poly.type
_entity_poly.pdbx_seq_one_letter_code
_entity_poly.pdbx_strand_id
1 'polypeptide(L)'
;MIVFVCRGVVLVSVDLAKTDINQCAGDNSFFSDTHKCHIHSQCHPIEGMGFRRGAYICRCKAGYYFPNKNKSSLTESSLNDNYFRGIAVEEAMVEALVGSTKVENSAALSYVCVPCAAGCTSCSDNEPCYVQYNIFIRVVTLGVQSFCATITLIIAIAICKLRRSKNPRNH
;
A
#
# COMPACT_ATOMS: atom_id res chain seq x y z
N MET A 1 -54.07 -44.25 -1.08
CA MET A 1 -52.91 -43.34 -1.18
C MET A 1 -52.90 -42.48 0.07
N ILE A 2 -52.05 -42.79 1.05
CA ILE A 2 -51.97 -42.03 2.31
C ILE A 2 -50.93 -40.92 2.09
N VAL A 3 -51.37 -39.66 2.18
CA VAL A 3 -50.48 -38.49 2.14
C VAL A 3 -50.07 -38.17 3.57
N PHE A 4 -48.79 -38.29 3.88
CA PHE A 4 -48.23 -37.82 5.14
C PHE A 4 -47.86 -36.35 5.00
N VAL A 5 -48.50 -35.48 5.80
CA VAL A 5 -48.12 -34.07 5.94
C VAL A 5 -47.31 -33.93 7.22
N CYS A 6 -45.98 -33.80 7.09
CA CYS A 6 -45.11 -33.47 8.21
C CYS A 6 -45.16 -31.96 8.47
N ARG A 7 -45.93 -31.55 9.49
CA ARG A 7 -45.87 -30.20 10.07
C ARG A 7 -44.85 -30.20 11.21
N GLY A 8 -43.58 -29.94 10.89
CA GLY A 8 -42.51 -29.75 11.86
C GLY A 8 -42.00 -28.31 11.87
N VAL A 9 -41.67 -27.80 13.05
CA VAL A 9 -40.91 -26.55 13.21
C VAL A 9 -39.50 -26.95 13.65
N VAL A 10 -38.49 -26.54 12.89
CA VAL A 10 -37.08 -26.72 13.27
C VAL A 10 -36.62 -25.44 13.95
N LEU A 11 -36.24 -25.54 15.22
CA LEU A 11 -35.60 -24.46 15.96
C LEU A 11 -34.11 -24.74 16.06
N VAL A 12 -33.29 -23.83 15.54
CA VAL A 12 -31.83 -23.90 15.64
C VAL A 12 -31.38 -22.87 16.66
N SER A 13 -30.85 -23.33 17.80
CA SER A 13 -30.24 -22.47 18.81
C SER A 13 -28.73 -22.48 18.66
N VAL A 14 -28.13 -21.30 18.48
CA VAL A 14 -26.68 -21.09 18.45
C VAL A 14 -26.31 -20.28 19.69
N ASP A 15 -25.23 -20.67 20.37
CA ASP A 15 -24.69 -19.88 21.49
C ASP A 15 -23.79 -18.76 20.93
N LEU A 16 -24.29 -17.52 21.01
CA LEU A 16 -23.63 -16.32 20.48
C LEU A 16 -22.47 -15.82 21.36
N ALA A 17 -22.33 -16.32 22.59
CA ALA A 17 -21.28 -15.85 23.52
C ALA A 17 -19.91 -16.52 23.28
N LYS A 18 -19.89 -17.67 22.60
CA LYS A 18 -18.68 -18.50 22.40
C LYS A 18 -18.29 -18.70 20.93
N THR A 19 -19.09 -18.16 20.00
CA THR A 19 -18.91 -18.42 18.56
C THR A 19 -18.45 -17.14 17.85
N ASP A 20 -17.21 -17.14 17.38
CA ASP A 20 -16.69 -16.10 16.48
C ASP A 20 -17.17 -16.38 15.04
N ILE A 21 -17.45 -15.31 14.30
CA ILE A 21 -17.81 -15.40 12.88
C ILE A 21 -16.55 -15.25 12.04
N ASN A 22 -16.24 -16.25 11.21
CA ASN A 22 -15.13 -16.17 10.26
C ASN A 22 -15.64 -15.92 8.83
N GLN A 23 -15.64 -14.66 8.39
CA GLN A 23 -16.05 -14.29 7.03
C GLN A 23 -14.97 -14.51 5.96
N CYS A 24 -13.74 -14.84 6.37
CA CYS A 24 -12.61 -15.11 5.49
C CYS A 24 -12.36 -16.61 5.27
N ALA A 25 -13.18 -17.47 5.88
CA ALA A 25 -12.99 -18.91 5.77
C ALA A 25 -13.26 -19.37 4.33
N GLY A 26 -12.41 -20.25 3.82
CA GLY A 26 -12.56 -20.89 2.51
C GLY A 26 -13.19 -22.29 2.59
N ASP A 27 -13.72 -22.65 3.75
CA ASP A 27 -14.52 -23.86 3.95
C ASP A 27 -15.99 -23.60 3.65
N ASN A 28 -16.84 -24.61 3.72
CA ASN A 28 -18.30 -24.45 3.50
C ASN A 28 -19.03 -23.98 4.77
N SER A 29 -18.39 -23.19 5.64
CA SER A 29 -19.06 -22.60 6.79
C SER A 29 -20.14 -21.61 6.33
N PHE A 30 -21.19 -21.42 7.15
CA PHE A 30 -22.32 -20.55 6.80
C PHE A 30 -21.93 -19.09 6.53
N PHE A 31 -20.79 -18.64 7.06
CA PHE A 31 -20.32 -17.26 6.93
C PHE A 31 -19.11 -17.10 5.99
N SER A 32 -18.63 -18.18 5.38
CA SER A 32 -17.49 -18.19 4.47
C SER A 32 -17.67 -17.27 3.27
N ASP A 33 -16.57 -16.65 2.81
CA ASP A 33 -16.52 -15.72 1.67
C ASP A 33 -17.54 -14.56 1.70
N THR A 34 -18.09 -14.22 2.87
CA THR A 34 -19.05 -13.10 3.01
C THR A 34 -18.35 -11.74 3.20
N HIS A 35 -17.02 -11.72 3.26
CA HIS A 35 -16.22 -10.51 3.45
C HIS A 35 -16.39 -9.48 2.34
N LYS A 36 -16.16 -8.20 2.65
CA LYS A 36 -16.26 -7.07 1.69
C LYS A 36 -14.91 -6.48 1.27
N CYS A 37 -13.82 -7.23 1.46
CA CYS A 37 -12.51 -6.83 0.97
C CYS A 37 -12.47 -6.66 -0.55
N HIS A 38 -11.73 -5.66 -1.02
CA HIS A 38 -11.48 -5.44 -2.45
C HIS A 38 -10.69 -6.60 -3.08
N ILE A 39 -10.76 -6.77 -4.40
CA ILE A 39 -10.02 -7.82 -5.13
C ILE A 39 -8.49 -7.72 -4.98
N HIS A 40 -7.98 -6.53 -4.67
CA HIS A 40 -6.56 -6.24 -4.45
C HIS A 40 -6.13 -6.36 -2.98
N SER A 41 -7.06 -6.74 -2.09
CA SER A 41 -6.77 -7.05 -0.70
C SER A 41 -7.09 -8.52 -0.38
N GLN A 42 -6.56 -8.97 0.73
CA GLN A 42 -6.69 -10.32 1.28
C GLN A 42 -7.37 -10.22 2.65
N CYS A 43 -8.34 -11.10 2.88
CA CYS A 43 -9.13 -11.17 4.11
C CYS A 43 -8.37 -11.97 5.19
N HIS A 44 -8.28 -11.45 6.41
CA HIS A 44 -7.82 -12.20 7.59
C HIS A 44 -8.82 -12.03 8.75
N PRO A 45 -9.26 -13.13 9.39
CA PRO A 45 -10.21 -13.06 10.50
C PRO A 45 -9.55 -12.50 11.77
N ILE A 46 -10.35 -11.86 12.63
CA ILE A 46 -9.95 -11.45 13.97
C ILE A 46 -10.72 -12.33 14.99
N GLU A 47 -9.97 -13.08 15.79
CA GLU A 47 -10.53 -13.96 16.83
C GLU A 47 -10.83 -13.19 18.13
N GLY A 48 -11.76 -13.71 18.94
CA GLY A 48 -12.12 -13.13 20.24
C GLY A 48 -13.01 -11.88 20.14
N MET A 49 -13.64 -11.67 18.99
CA MET A 49 -14.50 -10.53 18.71
C MET A 49 -15.98 -10.83 19.02
N GLY A 50 -16.33 -12.09 19.29
CA GLY A 50 -17.69 -12.57 19.53
C GLY A 50 -18.51 -12.70 18.24
N PHE A 51 -19.80 -12.98 18.40
CA PHE A 51 -20.72 -13.12 17.28
C PHE A 51 -21.10 -11.75 16.68
N ARG A 52 -20.21 -11.18 15.85
CA ARG A 52 -20.44 -9.93 15.11
C ARG A 52 -19.88 -9.96 13.69
N ARG A 53 -20.47 -9.15 12.81
CA ARG A 53 -19.95 -8.92 11.45
C ARG A 53 -18.80 -7.90 11.46
N GLY A 54 -18.01 -7.87 10.39
CA GLY A 54 -16.83 -7.01 10.29
C GLY A 54 -15.63 -7.43 11.13
N ALA A 55 -15.64 -8.61 11.77
CA ALA A 55 -14.54 -9.17 12.57
C ALA A 55 -13.39 -9.74 11.69
N TYR A 56 -12.96 -8.96 10.70
CA TYR A 56 -11.84 -9.29 9.83
C TYR A 56 -11.05 -8.03 9.47
N ILE A 57 -9.87 -8.22 8.91
CA ILE A 57 -9.05 -7.15 8.31
C ILE A 57 -8.83 -7.43 6.83
N CYS A 58 -8.77 -6.38 6.02
CA CYS A 58 -8.36 -6.45 4.62
C CYS A 58 -6.93 -5.91 4.50
N ARG A 59 -5.97 -6.80 4.25
CA ARG A 59 -4.57 -6.45 4.02
C ARG A 59 -4.29 -6.38 2.52
N CYS A 60 -3.56 -5.38 2.04
CA CYS A 60 -3.25 -5.28 0.62
C CYS A 60 -2.38 -6.45 0.14
N LYS A 61 -2.63 -6.93 -1.09
CA LYS A 61 -1.83 -7.97 -1.74
C LYS A 61 -0.47 -7.40 -2.17
N ALA A 62 0.50 -8.29 -2.42
CA ALA A 62 1.78 -7.90 -3.01
C ALA A 62 1.56 -7.11 -4.32
N GLY A 63 2.36 -6.07 -4.53
CA GLY A 63 2.21 -5.12 -5.63
C GLY A 63 1.15 -4.04 -5.41
N TYR A 64 0.46 -4.02 -4.26
CA TYR A 64 -0.46 -2.97 -3.86
C TYR A 64 -0.14 -2.47 -2.46
N TYR A 65 -0.39 -1.18 -2.21
CA TYR A 65 -0.17 -0.56 -0.91
C TYR A 65 -1.45 0.10 -0.37
N PHE A 66 -1.46 0.29 0.94
CA PHE A 66 -2.55 0.94 1.66
C PHE A 66 -2.41 2.47 1.47
N PRO A 67 -3.41 3.15 0.87
CA PRO A 67 -3.37 4.60 0.73
C PRO A 67 -3.52 5.23 2.12
N ASN A 68 -2.41 5.73 2.66
CA ASN A 68 -2.39 6.41 3.95
C ASN A 68 -3.15 7.74 3.82
N LYS A 69 -4.47 7.73 4.06
CA LYS A 69 -5.27 8.95 4.07
C LYS A 69 -4.89 9.74 5.31
N ASN A 70 -4.11 10.80 5.09
CA ASN A 70 -3.80 11.91 6.00
C ASN A 70 -4.05 11.62 7.50
N LYS A 71 -2.96 11.57 8.27
CA LYS A 71 -2.88 11.53 9.74
C LYS A 71 -3.66 12.64 10.49
N SER A 72 -4.57 13.36 9.83
CA SER A 72 -5.23 14.58 10.32
C SER A 72 -6.69 14.39 10.71
N SER A 73 -7.28 13.20 10.62
CA SER A 73 -8.64 12.96 11.13
C SER A 73 -8.75 11.57 11.76
N LEU A 74 -9.10 11.57 13.05
CA LEU A 74 -9.41 10.43 13.92
C LEU A 74 -8.21 9.80 14.66
N THR A 75 -8.03 10.32 15.87
CA THR A 75 -7.65 9.63 17.11
C THR A 75 -6.35 8.80 17.10
N GLU A 76 -5.40 9.21 17.95
CA GLU A 76 -4.01 8.75 18.10
C GLU A 76 -3.76 7.24 18.37
N SER A 77 -4.73 6.35 18.16
CA SER A 77 -4.63 4.93 18.51
C SER A 77 -4.40 3.98 17.33
N SER A 78 -4.23 4.49 16.10
CA SER A 78 -4.04 3.65 14.89
C SER A 78 -2.86 4.12 14.04
N LEU A 79 -1.72 4.38 14.68
CA LEU A 79 -0.56 5.03 14.07
C LEU A 79 0.24 4.16 13.07
N ASN A 80 -0.14 2.90 12.81
CA ASN A 80 0.63 1.97 11.96
C ASN A 80 -0.20 0.87 11.27
N ASP A 81 -1.51 1.05 11.16
CA ASP A 81 -2.37 0.00 10.61
C ASP A 81 -2.37 0.05 9.06
N ASN A 82 -1.52 -0.77 8.42
CA ASN A 82 -1.47 -0.94 6.95
C ASN A 82 -2.61 -1.84 6.40
N TYR A 83 -3.79 -1.77 7.00
CA TYR A 83 -4.92 -2.64 6.68
C TYR A 83 -6.25 -1.92 6.94
N PHE A 84 -7.29 -2.33 6.22
CA PHE A 84 -8.64 -1.83 6.45
C PHE A 84 -9.35 -2.73 7.47
N ARG A 85 -9.97 -2.14 8.50
CA ARG A 85 -10.84 -2.89 9.43
C ARG A 85 -12.16 -3.26 8.74
N GLY A 86 -12.57 -4.52 8.86
CA GLY A 86 -13.77 -5.06 8.21
C GLY A 86 -15.04 -4.31 8.59
N ILE A 87 -15.18 -3.88 9.85
CA ILE A 87 -16.30 -3.05 10.33
C ILE A 87 -16.43 -1.78 9.46
N ALA A 88 -15.33 -1.04 9.27
CA ALA A 88 -15.34 0.20 8.50
C ALA A 88 -15.64 -0.04 7.00
N VAL A 89 -15.15 -1.15 6.45
CA VAL A 89 -15.44 -1.56 5.06
C VAL A 89 -16.91 -1.90 4.88
N GLU A 90 -17.50 -2.64 5.83
CA GLU A 90 -18.92 -3.00 5.79
C GLU A 90 -19.82 -1.77 5.96
N GLU A 91 -19.51 -0.87 6.89
CA GLU A 91 -20.24 0.38 7.12
C GLU A 91 -20.25 1.25 5.86
N ALA A 92 -19.08 1.45 5.23
CA ALA A 92 -18.99 2.22 4.00
C ALA A 92 -19.69 1.56 2.81
N MET A 93 -19.75 0.22 2.77
CA MET A 93 -20.53 -0.48 1.77
C MET A 93 -22.03 -0.30 1.97
N VAL A 94 -22.50 -0.37 3.22
CA VAL A 94 -23.92 -0.11 3.54
C VAL A 94 -24.28 1.34 3.21
N GLU A 95 -23.40 2.29 3.54
CA GLU A 95 -23.56 3.70 3.19
C GLU A 95 -23.64 3.88 1.66
N ALA A 96 -22.81 3.18 0.88
CA ALA A 96 -22.86 3.22 -0.57
C ALA A 96 -24.14 2.61 -1.16
N LEU A 97 -24.75 1.62 -0.49
CA LEU A 97 -25.99 0.98 -0.94
C LEU A 97 -27.24 1.77 -0.55
N VAL A 98 -27.26 2.38 0.65
CA VAL A 98 -28.43 3.10 1.18
C VAL A 98 -28.42 4.58 0.77
N GLY A 99 -27.24 5.19 0.61
CA GLY A 99 -27.04 6.58 0.24
C GLY A 99 -27.17 6.84 -1.26
N SER A 100 -28.39 6.81 -1.80
CA SER A 100 -28.67 7.11 -3.22
C SER A 100 -28.60 8.60 -3.61
N THR A 101 -27.86 9.44 -2.89
CA THR A 101 -27.73 10.87 -3.21
C THR A 101 -26.31 11.23 -3.61
N LYS A 102 -26.14 11.43 -4.93
CA LYS A 102 -24.98 12.04 -5.61
C LYS A 102 -24.15 13.00 -4.73
N VAL A 103 -23.10 12.52 -4.08
CA VAL A 103 -21.87 13.28 -3.79
C VAL A 103 -20.76 12.24 -3.71
N GLU A 104 -19.98 12.14 -4.79
CA GLU A 104 -18.78 11.30 -4.98
C GLU A 104 -18.82 9.87 -4.41
N ASN A 105 -18.59 8.88 -5.28
CA ASN A 105 -18.30 7.48 -4.91
C ASN A 105 -16.98 7.32 -4.11
N SER A 106 -16.62 8.24 -3.23
CA SER A 106 -15.31 8.37 -2.58
C SER A 106 -15.21 7.60 -1.26
N ALA A 107 -16.34 7.25 -0.62
CA ALA A 107 -16.36 6.43 0.61
C ALA A 107 -16.06 4.95 0.33
N ALA A 108 -16.77 4.29 -0.58
CA ALA A 108 -16.46 2.90 -0.97
C ALA A 108 -15.10 2.77 -1.68
N LEU A 109 -14.74 3.76 -2.52
CA LEU A 109 -13.42 3.80 -3.16
C LEU A 109 -12.28 4.07 -2.17
N SER A 110 -12.57 4.49 -0.95
CA SER A 110 -11.55 4.71 0.09
C SER A 110 -10.93 3.42 0.62
N TYR A 111 -11.63 2.29 0.49
CA TYR A 111 -11.21 0.98 0.98
C TYR A 111 -10.54 0.12 -0.11
N VAL A 112 -9.84 0.78 -1.05
CA VAL A 112 -9.19 0.16 -2.20
C VAL A 112 -7.67 0.33 -2.08
N CYS A 113 -6.93 -0.76 -2.28
CA CYS A 113 -5.47 -0.71 -2.34
C CYS A 113 -5.00 -0.14 -3.68
N VAL A 114 -3.93 0.66 -3.65
CA VAL A 114 -3.36 1.34 -4.81
C VAL A 114 -2.19 0.51 -5.36
N PRO A 115 -2.03 0.37 -6.68
CA PRO A 115 -0.89 -0.38 -7.24
C PRO A 115 0.44 0.32 -6.96
N CYS A 116 1.48 -0.47 -6.70
CA CYS A 116 2.86 -0.01 -6.59
C CYS A 116 3.42 0.42 -7.95
N ALA A 117 4.55 1.16 -7.92
CA ALA A 117 5.34 1.45 -9.10
C ALA A 117 5.77 0.15 -9.83
N ALA A 118 5.90 0.23 -11.16
CA ALA A 118 6.23 -0.91 -12.00
C ALA A 118 7.56 -1.56 -11.56
N GLY A 119 7.55 -2.89 -11.39
CA GLY A 119 8.72 -3.67 -10.99
C GLY A 119 8.91 -3.82 -9.47
N CYS A 120 8.01 -3.28 -8.65
CA CYS A 120 8.07 -3.44 -7.19
C CYS A 120 7.11 -4.53 -6.69
N THR A 121 7.57 -5.40 -5.78
CA THR A 121 6.76 -6.49 -5.19
C THR A 121 6.02 -6.06 -3.92
N SER A 122 6.52 -5.07 -3.18
CA SER A 122 5.88 -4.48 -2.01
C SER A 122 6.36 -3.04 -1.86
N CYS A 123 5.42 -2.13 -1.59
CA CYS A 123 5.72 -0.72 -1.39
C CYS A 123 4.87 -0.19 -0.23
N SER A 124 5.40 0.79 0.51
CA SER A 124 4.64 1.54 1.53
C SER A 124 3.98 2.76 0.91
N ASP A 125 4.60 3.32 -0.13
CA ASP A 125 4.20 4.54 -0.81
C ASP A 125 4.47 4.41 -2.32
N ASN A 126 4.02 5.40 -3.08
CA ASN A 126 4.23 5.49 -4.54
C ASN A 126 5.69 5.78 -4.95
N GLU A 127 6.65 5.63 -4.04
CA GLU A 127 8.05 5.82 -4.36
C GLU A 127 8.60 4.62 -5.15
N PRO A 128 9.40 4.89 -6.20
CA PRO A 128 10.02 3.82 -6.97
C PRO A 128 11.00 3.04 -6.10
N CYS A 129 10.83 1.72 -6.01
CA CYS A 129 11.78 0.83 -5.31
C CYS A 129 13.15 0.77 -5.98
N TYR A 130 13.23 1.18 -7.26
CA TYR A 130 14.49 1.30 -7.98
C TYR A 130 14.96 2.74 -7.94
N VAL A 131 16.15 2.97 -7.38
CA VAL A 131 16.84 4.25 -7.57
C VAL A 131 17.13 4.37 -9.06
N GLN A 132 16.57 5.39 -9.71
CA GLN A 132 16.78 5.59 -11.13
C GLN A 132 18.25 6.00 -11.33
N TYR A 133 19.13 5.02 -11.50
CA TYR A 133 20.52 5.21 -11.88
C TYR A 133 20.53 5.81 -13.28
N ASN A 134 20.41 7.13 -13.35
CA ASN A 134 20.48 7.83 -14.61
C ASN A 134 21.96 7.87 -15.03
N ILE A 135 22.36 6.88 -15.82
CA ILE A 135 23.70 6.75 -16.38
C ILE A 135 24.15 8.05 -17.05
N PHE A 136 23.20 8.83 -17.59
CA PHE A 136 23.43 10.15 -18.14
C PHE A 136 24.04 11.12 -17.12
N ILE A 137 23.48 11.24 -15.91
CA ILE A 137 23.98 12.15 -14.87
C ILE A 137 25.41 11.76 -14.44
N ARG A 138 25.70 10.46 -14.36
CA ARG A 138 27.03 9.96 -14.04
C ARG A 138 28.04 10.24 -15.15
N VAL A 139 27.66 10.04 -16.41
CA VAL A 139 28.53 10.33 -17.57
C VAL A 139 28.77 11.83 -17.70
N VAL A 140 27.74 12.67 -17.52
CA VAL A 140 27.86 14.13 -17.57
C VAL A 140 28.78 14.64 -16.45
N THR A 141 28.57 14.20 -15.21
CA THR A 141 29.41 14.62 -14.07
C THR A 141 30.86 14.19 -14.23
N LEU A 142 31.12 12.95 -14.65
CA LEU A 142 32.47 12.47 -14.94
C LEU A 142 33.12 13.22 -16.12
N GLY A 143 32.34 13.53 -17.15
CA GLY A 143 32.77 14.32 -18.30
C GLY A 143 33.22 15.72 -17.88
N VAL A 144 32.37 16.46 -17.16
CA VAL A 144 32.66 17.80 -16.66
C VAL A 144 33.89 17.81 -15.75
N GLN A 145 34.01 16.84 -14.84
CA GLN A 145 35.16 16.72 -13.94
C GLN A 145 36.46 16.50 -14.73
N SER A 146 36.44 15.60 -15.73
CA SER A 146 37.61 15.32 -16.56
C SER A 146 38.06 16.55 -17.37
N PHE A 147 37.09 17.30 -17.93
CA PHE A 147 37.36 18.50 -18.70
C PHE A 147 37.94 19.64 -17.85
N CYS A 148 37.39 19.83 -16.64
CA CYS A 148 37.93 20.82 -15.71
C CYS A 148 39.37 20.46 -15.28
N ALA A 149 39.62 19.19 -14.98
CA ALA A 149 40.95 18.72 -14.60
C ALA A 149 42.00 18.95 -15.71
N THR A 150 41.65 18.70 -16.98
CA THR A 150 42.58 18.90 -18.11
C THR A 150 42.88 20.38 -18.37
N ILE A 151 41.88 21.26 -18.31
CA ILE A 151 42.10 22.72 -18.45
C ILE A 151 43.03 23.23 -17.36
N THR A 152 42.80 22.82 -16.12
CA THR A 152 43.62 23.25 -14.97
C THR A 152 45.08 22.79 -15.16
N LEU A 153 45.29 21.59 -15.69
CA LEU A 153 46.61 21.04 -16.01
C LEU A 153 47.31 21.85 -17.12
N ILE A 154 46.60 22.20 -18.20
CA ILE A 154 47.14 23.04 -19.29
C ILE A 154 47.55 24.42 -18.78
N ILE A 155 46.70 25.06 -17.97
CA ILE A 155 46.99 26.36 -17.36
C ILE A 155 48.24 26.27 -16.47
N ALA A 156 48.35 25.23 -15.65
CA ALA A 156 49.52 25.01 -14.81
C ALA A 156 50.82 24.85 -15.63
N ILE A 157 50.79 24.07 -16.73
CA ILE A 157 51.93 23.91 -17.64
C ILE A 157 52.31 25.26 -18.28
N ALA A 158 51.33 26.02 -18.76
CA ALA A 158 51.56 27.33 -19.37
C ALA A 158 52.22 28.30 -18.38
N ILE A 159 51.73 28.35 -17.14
CA ILE A 159 52.32 29.16 -16.07
C ILE A 159 53.76 28.70 -15.77
N CYS A 160 54.01 27.40 -15.67
CA CYS A 160 55.36 26.88 -15.44
C CYS A 160 56.33 27.24 -16.57
N LYS A 161 55.87 27.19 -17.83
CA LYS A 161 56.66 27.60 -19.00
C LYS A 161 56.96 29.10 -18.97
N LEU A 162 55.96 29.94 -18.68
CA LEU A 162 56.14 31.38 -18.56
C LEU A 162 57.05 31.76 -17.38
N ARG A 163 56.92 31.08 -16.23
CA ARG A 163 57.84 31.25 -15.09
C ARG A 163 59.27 30.84 -15.44
N ARG A 164 59.48 29.77 -16.22
CA ARG A 164 60.81 29.38 -16.71
C ARG A 164 61.38 30.38 -17.71
N SER A 165 60.56 30.94 -18.60
CA SER A 165 60.98 31.95 -19.56
C SER A 165 61.33 33.28 -18.88
N LYS A 166 60.68 33.61 -17.76
CA LYS A 166 60.86 34.87 -17.04
C LYS A 166 61.88 34.77 -15.89
N ASN A 167 62.22 33.56 -15.46
CA ASN A 167 63.30 33.28 -14.51
C ASN A 167 64.35 32.36 -15.16
N PRO A 168 65.09 32.79 -16.19
CA PRO A 168 66.39 32.21 -16.47
C PRO A 168 67.24 32.48 -15.22
N ARG A 169 67.59 31.43 -14.48
CA ARG A 169 68.57 31.55 -13.39
C ARG A 169 69.75 32.35 -13.93
N ASN A 170 70.03 33.48 -13.25
CA ASN A 170 71.37 34.02 -13.14
C ASN A 170 72.35 32.86 -13.03
N HIS A 171 73.08 32.62 -14.11
CA HIS A 171 74.39 31.98 -14.11
C HIS A 171 75.15 32.53 -15.31
#